data_AF-A0A1C3EBG0-F1
#
_entry.id   AF-A0A1C3EBG0-F1
#
_cell.length_a   1.000
_cell.length_b   1.000
_cell.length_c   1.000
_cell.angle_alpha   90.00
_cell.angle_beta   90.00
_cell.angle_gamma   90.00
#
_symmetry.space_group_name_H-M   'P 1'
#
loop_
_entity.id
_entity.type
_entity.pdbx_description
1 polymer ?
#
loop_
_entity_poly.entity_id
_entity_poly.type
_entity_poly.pdbx_seq_one_letter_code
_entity_poly.pdbx_strand_id
1 'polypeptide(L)'
;MLEDDHDRIRRFRAIVARHHPGAVLKIARTAPDFETEYWSLNDTPDLICLDHDLFTDSPDEPDPGDGRDVSAFLITRLAKCPALIHSTNAHAADSMMFSMRDAGWTVDRIAPIGDDWIESYWYPVALEMIERGTNSKDSIEM
;
A
#
# COMPACT_ATOMS: atom_id res chain seq x y z
N MET A 1 2.85 -0.48 -4.49
CA MET A 1 1.48 0.04 -4.27
C MET A 1 0.54 -0.85 -5.04
N LEU A 2 -0.51 -1.33 -4.38
CA LEU A 2 -1.63 -2.03 -4.97
C LEU A 2 -2.75 -1.00 -5.18
N GLU A 3 -3.04 -0.67 -6.43
CA GLU A 3 -4.04 0.33 -6.84
C GLU A 3 -4.31 0.13 -8.33
N ASP A 4 -5.57 0.11 -8.74
CA ASP A 4 -6.01 -0.07 -10.12
C ASP A 4 -6.54 1.22 -10.76
N ASP A 5 -6.98 2.20 -9.95
CA ASP A 5 -7.51 3.46 -10.46
C ASP A 5 -6.42 4.32 -11.10
N HIS A 6 -6.55 4.53 -12.41
CA HIS A 6 -5.59 5.27 -13.21
C HIS A 6 -5.40 6.73 -12.76
N ASP A 7 -6.44 7.40 -12.28
CA ASP A 7 -6.33 8.79 -11.81
C ASP A 7 -5.56 8.84 -10.50
N ARG A 8 -5.88 7.96 -9.55
CA ARG A 8 -5.18 7.86 -8.26
C ARG A 8 -3.71 7.54 -8.45
N ILE A 9 -3.38 6.54 -9.28
CA ILE A 9 -2.00 6.20 -9.63
C ILE A 9 -1.28 7.42 -10.22
N ARG A 10 -1.90 8.09 -11.20
CA ARG A 10 -1.30 9.24 -11.89
C ARG A 10 -1.01 10.37 -10.92
N ARG A 11 -1.96 10.71 -10.05
CA ARG A 11 -1.83 11.80 -9.07
C ARG A 11 -0.81 11.48 -8.00
N PHE A 12 -0.84 10.26 -7.44
CA PHE A 12 0.14 9.84 -6.44
C PHE A 12 1.56 9.80 -7.03
N ARG A 13 1.73 9.31 -8.26
CA ARG A 13 3.01 9.40 -8.99
C ARG A 13 3.49 10.83 -9.17
N ALA A 14 2.59 11.75 -9.56
CA ALA A 14 2.94 13.13 -9.80
C ALA A 14 3.42 13.85 -8.53
N ILE A 15 2.75 13.64 -7.39
CA ILE A 15 3.17 14.24 -6.12
C ILE A 15 4.48 13.62 -5.61
N VAL A 16 4.64 12.29 -5.69
CA VAL A 16 5.90 11.63 -5.33
C VAL A 16 7.06 12.14 -6.19
N ALA A 17 6.90 12.21 -7.51
CA ALA A 17 7.96 12.70 -8.40
C ALA A 17 8.32 14.17 -8.15
N ARG A 18 7.34 15.00 -7.76
CA ARG A 18 7.55 16.42 -7.45
C ARG A 18 8.42 16.63 -6.20
N HIS A 19 8.23 15.81 -5.17
CA HIS A 19 8.87 16.00 -3.87
C HIS A 19 10.05 15.04 -3.62
N HIS A 20 10.00 13.84 -4.20
CA HIS A 20 11.02 12.80 -4.09
C HIS A 20 11.33 12.23 -5.50
N PRO A 21 12.01 13.00 -6.38
CA PRO A 21 12.26 12.60 -7.76
C PRO A 21 13.11 11.32 -7.90
N GLY A 22 13.83 10.93 -6.85
CA GLY A 22 14.58 9.66 -6.79
C GLY A 22 13.79 8.47 -6.26
N ALA A 23 12.56 8.66 -5.79
CA ALA A 23 11.74 7.58 -5.27
C ALA A 23 11.28 6.64 -6.38
N VAL A 24 11.33 5.34 -6.11
CA VAL A 24 10.85 4.30 -7.02
C VAL A 24 9.45 3.86 -6.59
N LEU A 25 8.45 4.12 -7.43
CA LEU A 25 7.08 3.69 -7.17
C LEU A 25 6.69 2.52 -8.08
N LYS A 26 6.77 1.30 -7.55
CA LYS A 26 6.23 0.09 -8.20
C LYS A 26 4.71 -0.01 -8.00
N ILE A 27 3.98 -0.26 -9.09
CA ILE A 27 2.53 -0.36 -9.10
C ILE A 27 2.14 -1.77 -9.54
N ALA A 28 1.24 -2.40 -8.80
CA ALA A 28 0.50 -3.58 -9.20
C ALA A 28 -0.99 -3.20 -9.21
N ARG A 29 -1.71 -3.58 -10.27
CA ARG A 29 -3.16 -3.32 -10.41
C ARG A 29 -4.01 -4.51 -9.97
N THR A 30 -3.39 -5.65 -9.71
CA THR A 30 -4.05 -6.90 -9.28
C THR A 30 -3.28 -7.49 -8.10
N ALA A 31 -3.97 -8.30 -7.28
CA ALA A 31 -3.34 -9.04 -6.20
C ALA A 31 -2.26 -10.02 -6.71
N PRO A 32 -2.47 -10.81 -7.78
CA PRO A 32 -1.42 -11.68 -8.33
C PRO A 32 -0.18 -10.93 -8.83
N ASP A 33 -0.36 -9.77 -9.47
CA ASP A 33 0.78 -8.93 -9.89
C ASP A 33 1.55 -8.40 -8.68
N PHE A 34 0.84 -8.03 -7.60
CA PHE A 34 1.47 -7.57 -6.37
C PHE A 34 2.31 -8.68 -5.74
N GLU A 35 1.77 -9.89 -5.64
CA GLU A 35 2.51 -11.04 -5.10
C GLU A 35 3.76 -11.34 -5.93
N THR A 36 3.64 -11.31 -7.26
CA THR A 36 4.74 -11.52 -8.20
C THR A 36 5.84 -10.46 -8.02
N GLU A 37 5.46 -9.19 -7.95
CA GLU A 37 6.38 -8.08 -7.70
C GLU A 37 7.03 -8.18 -6.32
N TYR A 38 6.28 -8.59 -5.29
CA TYR A 38 6.79 -8.76 -3.93
C TYR A 38 7.89 -9.83 -3.87
N TRP A 39 7.71 -10.96 -4.58
CA TRP A 39 8.73 -12.00 -4.69
C TRP A 39 9.98 -11.55 -5.47
N SER A 40 9.81 -10.57 -6.36
CA SER A 40 10.86 -10.03 -7.21
C SER A 40 11.59 -8.82 -6.59
N LEU A 41 11.32 -8.51 -5.32
CA LEU A 41 11.98 -7.43 -4.60
C LEU A 41 13.44 -7.81 -4.29
N ASN A 42 14.37 -7.03 -4.84
CA ASN A 42 15.80 -7.12 -4.50
C ASN A 42 16.14 -6.34 -3.23
N ASP A 43 15.36 -5.29 -2.93
CA ASP A 43 15.52 -4.42 -1.77
C ASP A 43 14.23 -4.35 -0.95
N THR A 44 14.36 -4.01 0.33
CA THR A 44 13.20 -3.80 1.18
C THR A 44 12.57 -2.44 0.85
N PRO A 45 11.26 -2.37 0.51
CA PRO A 45 10.60 -1.10 0.25
C PRO A 45 10.48 -0.27 1.54
N ASP A 46 10.38 1.04 1.41
CA ASP A 46 10.16 1.93 2.55
C ASP A 46 8.69 1.89 3.04
N LEU A 47 7.76 1.63 2.12
CA LEU A 47 6.32 1.56 2.39
C LEU A 47 5.60 0.66 1.39
N ILE A 48 4.58 -0.05 1.86
CA ILE A 48 3.60 -0.74 1.03
C ILE A 48 2.24 -0.03 1.15
N CYS A 49 1.70 0.49 0.05
CA CYS A 49 0.33 1.03 0.00
C CYS A 49 -0.63 -0.01 -0.60
N LEU A 50 -1.82 -0.18 -0.01
CA LEU A 50 -2.82 -1.18 -0.40
C LEU A 50 -4.23 -0.58 -0.57
N ASP A 51 -4.78 -0.61 -1.77
CA ASP A 51 -6.23 -0.54 -1.97
C ASP A 51 -6.89 -1.87 -1.58
N HIS A 52 -8.15 -1.81 -1.17
CA HIS A 52 -8.99 -2.99 -1.07
C HIS A 52 -9.69 -3.31 -2.39
N ASP A 53 -10.34 -2.32 -2.99
CA ASP A 53 -11.33 -2.54 -4.05
C ASP A 53 -10.65 -2.48 -5.42
N LEU A 54 -10.30 -3.64 -5.99
CA LEU A 54 -9.64 -3.72 -7.30
C LEU A 54 -10.64 -4.12 -8.39
N PHE A 55 -10.53 -3.48 -9.56
CA PHE A 55 -11.42 -3.71 -10.68
C PHE A 55 -10.66 -4.01 -11.96
N THR A 56 -11.26 -4.86 -12.80
CA THR A 56 -10.82 -5.10 -14.18
C THR A 56 -11.21 -3.93 -15.08
N ASP A 57 -10.43 -3.66 -16.12
CA ASP A 57 -10.80 -2.69 -17.15
C ASP A 57 -11.89 -3.24 -18.10
N SER A 58 -12.03 -4.57 -18.16
CA SER A 58 -12.99 -5.29 -19.00
C SER A 58 -13.55 -6.54 -18.31
N PRO A 59 -14.83 -6.93 -18.54
CA PRO A 59 -15.40 -8.16 -18.00
C PRO A 59 -14.72 -9.47 -18.44
N ASP A 60 -13.95 -9.43 -19.53
CA ASP A 60 -13.23 -10.61 -20.05
C ASP A 60 -11.87 -10.83 -19.35
N GLU A 61 -11.44 -9.90 -18.50
CA GLU A 61 -10.21 -10.05 -17.74
C GLU A 61 -10.40 -10.99 -16.53
N PRO A 62 -9.34 -11.71 -16.11
CA PRO A 62 -9.38 -12.50 -14.89
C PRO A 62 -9.71 -11.64 -13.67
N ASP A 63 -10.30 -12.27 -12.66
CA ASP A 63 -10.51 -11.66 -11.34
C ASP A 63 -9.19 -11.08 -10.81
N PRO A 64 -9.13 -9.76 -10.50
CA PRO A 64 -7.91 -9.12 -10.03
C PRO A 64 -7.59 -9.50 -8.57
N GLY A 65 -8.49 -10.19 -7.87
CA GLY A 65 -8.43 -10.36 -6.42
C GLY A 65 -8.70 -9.04 -5.69
N ASP A 66 -8.41 -8.99 -4.40
CA ASP A 66 -8.63 -7.80 -3.58
C ASP A 66 -7.49 -7.51 -2.59
N GLY A 67 -7.59 -6.39 -1.86
CA GLY A 67 -6.63 -6.07 -0.82
C GLY A 67 -6.61 -7.07 0.34
N ARG A 68 -7.68 -7.84 0.58
CA ARG A 68 -7.70 -8.88 1.62
C ARG A 68 -6.87 -10.07 1.19
N ASP A 69 -6.89 -10.45 -0.09
CA ASP A 69 -6.00 -11.48 -0.65
C ASP A 69 -4.53 -11.10 -0.41
N VAL A 70 -4.16 -9.85 -0.74
CA VAL A 70 -2.80 -9.35 -0.52
C VAL A 70 -2.47 -9.26 0.98
N SER A 71 -3.40 -8.86 1.84
CA SER A 71 -3.16 -8.84 3.28
C SER A 71 -2.95 -10.26 3.84
N ALA A 72 -3.76 -11.23 3.41
CA ALA A 72 -3.64 -12.64 3.79
C ALA A 72 -2.32 -13.24 3.32
N PHE A 73 -1.86 -12.83 2.14
CA PHE A 73 -0.51 -13.12 1.67
C PHE A 73 0.53 -12.50 2.63
N LEU A 74 0.51 -11.19 2.87
CA LEU A 74 1.55 -10.50 3.64
C LEU A 74 1.70 -11.01 5.09
N ILE A 75 0.61 -11.39 5.77
CA ILE A 75 0.66 -11.87 7.17
C ILE A 75 1.43 -13.18 7.37
N THR A 76 1.67 -13.93 6.30
CA THR A 76 2.47 -15.17 6.39
C THR A 76 3.97 -14.91 6.17
N ARG A 77 4.37 -13.63 6.08
CA ARG A 77 5.76 -13.18 5.89
C ARG A 77 6.19 -12.31 7.08
N LEU A 78 7.50 -12.22 7.29
CA LEU A 78 8.07 -11.26 8.23
C LEU A 78 7.80 -9.83 7.73
N ALA A 79 7.36 -8.96 8.63
CA ALA A 79 7.15 -7.55 8.33
C ALA A 79 8.47 -6.88 7.91
N LYS A 80 8.54 -6.38 6.67
CA LYS A 80 9.75 -5.75 6.11
C LYS A 80 9.74 -4.22 6.21
N CYS A 81 8.54 -3.65 6.20
CA CYS A 81 8.28 -2.22 6.20
C CYS A 81 6.85 -1.96 6.72
N PRO A 82 6.52 -0.70 7.04
CA PRO A 82 5.14 -0.31 7.29
C PRO A 82 4.23 -0.55 6.08
N ALA A 83 2.93 -0.67 6.33
CA ALA A 83 1.91 -0.72 5.30
C ALA A 83 0.82 0.34 5.54
N LEU A 84 0.32 0.95 4.47
CA LEU A 84 -0.75 1.95 4.52
C LEU A 84 -1.92 1.49 3.64
N ILE A 85 -3.06 1.24 4.27
CA ILE A 85 -4.28 0.84 3.57
C ILE A 85 -5.06 2.09 3.16
N HIS A 86 -5.51 2.17 1.91
CA HIS A 86 -6.35 3.26 1.41
C HIS A 86 -7.63 2.69 0.80
N SER A 87 -8.77 2.82 1.49
CA SER A 87 -10.04 2.33 0.95
C SER A 87 -11.22 3.08 1.58
N THR A 88 -12.30 3.23 0.81
CA THR A 88 -13.58 3.75 1.31
C THR A 88 -14.40 2.65 2.02
N ASN A 89 -14.07 1.37 1.80
CA ASN A 89 -14.69 0.24 2.45
C ASN A 89 -14.10 0.04 3.86
N ALA A 90 -14.71 0.73 4.84
CA ALA A 90 -14.21 0.74 6.20
C ALA A 90 -14.09 -0.67 6.82
N HIS A 91 -15.06 -1.56 6.55
CA HIS A 91 -15.02 -2.91 7.10
C HIS A 91 -13.85 -3.73 6.55
N ALA A 92 -13.61 -3.66 5.23
CA ALA A 92 -12.49 -4.37 4.63
C ALA A 92 -11.14 -3.82 5.08
N ALA A 93 -10.99 -2.49 5.07
CA ALA A 93 -9.78 -1.85 5.55
C ALA A 93 -9.49 -2.19 7.03
N ASP A 94 -10.51 -2.24 7.88
CA ASP A 94 -10.35 -2.68 9.29
C ASP A 94 -9.91 -4.14 9.38
N SER A 95 -10.52 -5.04 8.60
CA SER A 95 -10.14 -6.46 8.57
C SER A 95 -8.68 -6.66 8.14
N MET A 96 -8.24 -5.96 7.09
CA MET A 96 -6.85 -5.99 6.61
C MET A 96 -5.91 -5.42 7.67
N MET A 97 -6.23 -4.25 8.24
CA MET A 97 -5.40 -3.59 9.24
C MET A 97 -5.22 -4.47 10.49
N PHE A 98 -6.29 -5.02 11.04
CA PHE A 98 -6.22 -5.83 12.26
C PHE A 98 -5.46 -7.13 12.03
N SER A 99 -5.74 -7.85 10.94
CA SER A 99 -5.01 -9.09 10.62
C SER A 99 -3.51 -8.84 10.44
N MET A 100 -3.13 -7.76 9.76
CA MET A 100 -1.72 -7.40 9.57
C MET A 100 -1.05 -6.98 10.87
N ARG A 101 -1.72 -6.18 11.72
CA ARG A 101 -1.19 -5.79 13.03
C ARG A 101 -1.01 -6.99 13.96
N ASP A 102 -1.95 -7.94 13.97
CA ASP A 102 -1.83 -9.18 14.74
C ASP A 102 -0.64 -10.05 14.28
N ALA A 103 -0.28 -9.96 13.00
CA ALA A 103 0.92 -10.58 12.43
C ALA A 103 2.21 -9.76 12.61
N GLY A 104 2.17 -8.68 13.38
CA GLY A 104 3.35 -7.87 13.72
C GLY A 104 3.70 -6.78 12.71
N TRP A 105 2.83 -6.45 11.77
CA TRP A 105 3.05 -5.34 10.84
C TRP A 105 2.67 -3.99 11.47
N THR A 106 3.49 -2.96 11.23
CA THR A 106 3.11 -1.57 11.46
C THR A 106 2.18 -1.13 10.34
N VAL A 107 0.89 -1.03 10.62
CA VAL A 107 -0.14 -0.69 9.61
C VAL A 107 -0.99 0.46 10.08
N ASP A 108 -1.28 1.40 9.18
CA ASP A 108 -2.34 2.40 9.34
C ASP A 108 -3.29 2.34 8.14
N ARG A 109 -4.42 3.05 8.25
CA ARG A 109 -5.38 3.19 7.17
C ARG A 109 -5.83 4.62 6.97
N ILE A 110 -6.20 4.95 5.75
CA ILE A 110 -6.84 6.21 5.37
C ILE A 110 -8.11 5.92 4.58
N ALA A 111 -9.07 6.84 4.71
CA ALA A 111 -10.26 6.86 3.87
C ALA A 111 -10.09 7.95 2.78
N PRO A 112 -10.33 7.63 1.51
CA PRO A 112 -10.45 8.62 0.44
C PRO A 112 -11.63 9.57 0.69
N ILE A 113 -11.36 10.77 1.20
CA ILE A 113 -12.39 11.77 1.55
C ILE A 113 -12.07 13.09 0.85
N GLY A 114 -12.95 13.54 -0.03
CA GLY A 114 -12.78 14.77 -0.82
C GLY A 114 -11.98 14.53 -2.09
N ASP A 115 -11.87 15.56 -2.95
CA ASP A 115 -11.24 15.41 -4.26
C ASP A 115 -9.70 15.49 -4.21
N ASP A 116 -9.14 16.22 -3.23
CA ASP A 116 -7.71 16.50 -3.06
C ASP A 116 -7.02 15.56 -2.05
N TRP A 117 -7.72 14.52 -1.59
CA TRP A 117 -7.28 13.62 -0.52
C TRP A 117 -5.93 12.95 -0.79
N ILE A 118 -5.54 12.79 -2.06
CA ILE A 118 -4.25 12.19 -2.43
C ILE A 118 -3.12 13.11 -1.99
N GLU A 119 -3.22 14.39 -2.31
CA GLU A 119 -2.19 15.39 -2.01
C GLU A 119 -2.28 15.92 -0.58
N SER A 120 -3.50 16.09 -0.06
CA SER A 120 -3.74 16.68 1.25
C SER A 120 -3.71 15.68 2.40
N TYR A 121 -3.87 14.37 2.13
CA TYR A 121 -3.98 13.36 3.17
C TYR A 121 -3.15 12.09 2.92
N TRP A 122 -3.34 11.39 1.80
CA TRP A 122 -2.62 10.14 1.54
C TRP A 122 -1.11 10.34 1.51
N TYR A 123 -0.63 11.29 0.71
CA TYR A 123 0.79 11.55 0.57
C TYR A 123 1.47 11.95 1.90
N PRO A 124 0.93 12.92 2.69
CA PRO A 124 1.48 13.22 4.02
C PRO A 124 1.53 12.00 4.94
N VAL A 125 0.46 11.20 5.02
CA VAL A 125 0.43 10.01 5.89
C VAL A 125 1.42 8.93 5.42
N ALA A 126 1.62 8.78 4.11
CA ALA A 126 2.63 7.88 3.57
C ALA A 126 4.04 8.26 4.06
N LEU A 127 4.38 9.55 4.08
CA LEU A 127 5.67 10.03 4.61
C LEU A 127 5.80 9.76 6.11
N GLU A 128 4.77 10.08 6.90
CA GLU A 128 4.78 9.79 8.35
C GLU A 128 4.98 8.30 8.62
N MET A 129 4.36 7.43 7.83
CA MET A 129 4.50 5.99 7.96
C MET A 129 5.92 5.53 7.66
N ILE A 130 6.56 6.08 6.62
CA ILE A 130 7.97 5.79 6.30
C ILE A 130 8.87 6.18 7.48
N GLU A 131 8.70 7.37 8.05
CA GLU A 131 9.49 7.86 9.19
C GLU A 131 9.31 6.98 10.46
N ARG A 132 8.10 6.46 10.70
CA ARG A 132 7.85 5.49 11.79
C ARG A 132 8.57 4.18 11.54
N GLY A 133 8.62 3.73 10.28
CA GLY A 133 9.32 2.53 9.85
C GLY A 133 10.82 2.60 10.05
N THR A 134 11.44 3.75 9.71
CA THR A 134 12.89 3.97 9.90
C THR A 134 13.26 3.96 11.38
N ASN A 135 12.54 4.71 12.21
CA ASN A 135 12.82 4.80 13.65
C ASN A 135 12.68 3.44 14.38
N SER A 136 11.79 2.58 13.89
CA SER A 136 11.61 1.23 14.43
C SER A 136 12.78 0.30 14.09
N LYS A 137 13.41 0.45 12.91
CA LYS A 137 14.57 -0.33 12.50
C LYS A 137 15.81 0.04 13.31
N ASP A 138 16.06 1.34 13.49
CA ASP A 138 17.20 1.86 14.26
C ASP A 138 17.16 1.45 15.74
N SER A 139 15.97 1.20 16.29
CA SER A 139 15.78 0.80 17.70
C SER A 139 16.05 -0.69 17.96
N ILE A 140 16.11 -1.53 16.92
CA ILE A 140 16.37 -2.99 17.03
C ILE A 140 17.86 -3.31 16.83
N GLU A 141 18.62 -2.40 16.21
CA GLU A 141 20.06 -2.55 15.96
C GLU A 141 20.97 -1.96 17.07
N MET A 142 20.40 -1.49 18.19
CA MET A 142 21.13 -1.05 19.41
C MET A 142 21.07 -2.09 20.53
#